data_AF-A0A523BP71-F1
#
_entry.id   AF-A0A523BP71-F1
#
_cell.length_a   1.000
_cell.length_b   1.000
_cell.length_c   1.000
_cell.angle_alpha   90.00
_cell.angle_beta   90.00
_cell.angle_gamma   90.00
#
_symmetry.space_group_name_H-M   'P 1'
#
loop_
_entity.id
_entity.type
_entity.pdbx_description
1 polymer ?
#
loop_
_entity_poly.entity_id
_entity_poly.type
_entity_poly.pdbx_seq_one_letter_code
_entity_poly.pdbx_strand_id
1 'polypeptide(L)'
;MSRFKELRRAEFEKFLQAFSRPGSLKFRNNKWIGLNREGKPFTVHVRHGKGTEFPPPLVEAVARDLGVTLEEFLAWYERRR
;
A
#
# COMPACT_ATOMS: atom_id res chain seq x y z
N MET A 1 -7.94 -1.04 -19.95
CA MET A 1 -8.18 -1.26 -18.51
C MET A 1 -6.86 -1.58 -17.83
N SER A 2 -6.10 -0.58 -17.42
CA SER A 2 -4.94 -0.80 -16.55
C SER A 2 -5.47 -0.97 -15.14
N ARG A 3 -5.36 -2.17 -14.58
CA ARG A 3 -5.71 -2.43 -13.18
C ARG A 3 -4.46 -2.23 -12.31
N PHE A 4 -4.67 -1.98 -11.02
CA PHE A 4 -3.59 -2.07 -10.04
C PHE A 4 -2.87 -3.42 -10.16
N LYS A 5 -1.57 -3.44 -9.88
CA LYS A 5 -0.77 -4.67 -9.91
C LYS A 5 -0.84 -5.36 -8.56
N GLU A 6 -0.76 -6.69 -8.59
CA GLU A 6 -0.53 -7.45 -7.37
C GLU A 6 0.84 -7.08 -6.81
N LEU A 7 0.92 -6.95 -5.49
CA LEU A 7 2.17 -6.64 -4.79
C LEU A 7 2.52 -7.77 -3.83
N ARG A 8 3.81 -8.15 -3.78
CA ARG A 8 4.30 -8.97 -2.67
C ARG A 8 4.40 -8.15 -1.39
N ARG A 9 4.47 -8.78 -0.22
CA ARG A 9 4.56 -8.11 1.08
C ARG A 9 5.65 -7.04 1.14
N ALA A 10 6.85 -7.33 0.65
CA ALA A 10 7.94 -6.37 0.62
C ALA A 10 7.66 -5.18 -0.31
N GLU A 11 7.00 -5.41 -1.45
CA GLU A 11 6.58 -4.36 -2.37
C GLU A 11 5.44 -3.53 -1.79
N PHE A 12 4.50 -4.19 -1.13
CA PHE A 12 3.37 -3.56 -0.45
C PHE A 12 3.84 -2.68 0.71
N GLU A 13 4.80 -3.14 1.52
CA GLU A 13 5.43 -2.31 2.55
C GLU A 13 6.12 -1.08 1.94
N LYS A 14 6.88 -1.28 0.86
CA LYS A 14 7.54 -0.20 0.11
C LYS A 14 6.55 0.79 -0.51
N PHE A 15 5.38 0.32 -0.93
CA PHE A 15 4.27 1.12 -1.44
C PHE A 15 3.72 1.98 -0.32
N LEU A 16 3.37 1.37 0.81
CA LEU A 16 2.90 2.10 1.99
C LEU A 16 3.92 3.15 2.42
N GLN A 17 5.20 2.80 2.53
CA GLN A 17 6.25 3.76 2.92
C GLN A 17 6.36 4.95 1.96
N ALA A 18 6.20 4.73 0.65
CA ALA A 18 6.36 5.77 -0.35
C ALA A 18 5.18 6.77 -0.37
N PHE A 19 3.97 6.31 -0.05
CA PHE A 19 2.76 7.10 -0.19
C PHE A 19 2.10 7.50 1.15
N SER A 20 2.59 6.95 2.26
CA SER A 20 2.23 7.42 3.61
C SER A 20 3.02 8.68 3.97
N ARG A 21 2.52 9.40 4.98
CA ARG A 21 3.29 10.47 5.61
C ARG A 21 4.61 9.92 6.17
N PRO A 22 5.77 10.56 5.90
CA PRO A 22 7.06 10.11 6.40
C PRO A 22 7.06 9.88 7.91
N GLY A 23 7.64 8.77 8.36
CA GLY A 23 7.73 8.39 9.78
C GLY A 23 6.42 7.96 10.45
N SER A 24 5.29 7.98 9.74
CA SER A 24 4.00 7.59 10.33
C SER A 24 3.73 6.09 10.28
N LEU A 25 4.30 5.38 9.30
CA LEU A 25 4.01 3.97 9.05
C LEU A 25 4.63 3.07 10.14
N LYS A 26 3.81 2.22 10.76
CA LYS A 26 4.23 1.22 11.75
C LYS A 26 3.53 -0.11 11.48
N PHE A 27 4.25 -1.21 11.72
CA PHE A 27 3.66 -2.56 11.70
C PHE A 27 3.48 -3.06 13.12
N ARG A 28 2.23 -3.35 13.52
CA ARG A 28 1.89 -3.90 14.85
C ARG A 28 0.69 -4.82 14.76
N ASN A 29 0.70 -5.92 15.53
CA ASN A 29 -0.43 -6.87 15.62
C ASN A 29 -0.94 -7.35 14.25
N ASN A 30 -0.04 -7.62 13.30
CA ASN A 30 -0.35 -8.00 11.91
C ASN A 30 -1.16 -6.95 11.13
N LYS A 31 -0.95 -5.69 11.45
CA LYS A 31 -1.56 -4.57 10.74
C LYS A 31 -0.50 -3.52 10.44
N TRP A 32 -0.59 -2.93 9.26
CA TRP A 32 0.06 -1.67 8.96
C TRP A 32 -0.85 -0.54 9.41
N ILE A 33 -0.30 0.40 10.17
CA ILE A 33 -0.97 1.61 10.60
C ILE A 33 -0.13 2.81 10.20
N GLY A 34 -0.75 3.87 9.69
CA GLY A 34 -0.04 5.05 9.25
C GLY A 34 -0.98 6.23 9.02
N LEU A 35 -0.41 7.34 8.58
CA LEU A 35 -1.16 8.51 8.14
C LEU A 35 -0.99 8.65 6.63
N ASN A 36 -2.07 8.95 5.91
CA ASN A 36 -2.00 9.29 4.49
C ASN A 36 -1.42 10.71 4.30
N ARG A 37 -1.33 11.16 3.04
CA ARG A 37 -0.82 12.50 2.67
C ARG A 37 -1.60 13.65 3.31
N GLU A 38 -2.90 13.47 3.54
CA GLU A 38 -3.76 14.45 4.22
C GLU A 38 -3.65 14.40 5.76
N GLY A 39 -2.88 13.46 6.31
CA GLY A 39 -2.78 13.25 7.75
C GLY A 39 -3.91 12.42 8.36
N LYS A 40 -4.76 11.80 7.54
CA LYS A 40 -5.82 10.90 8.02
C LYS A 40 -5.25 9.51 8.33
N PRO A 41 -5.67 8.86 9.42
CA PRO A 41 -5.20 7.54 9.76
C PRO A 41 -5.75 6.49 8.80
N PHE A 42 -4.92 5.53 8.41
CA PHE A 42 -5.34 4.34 7.68
C PHE A 42 -4.81 3.07 8.38
N THR A 43 -5.48 1.95 8.17
CA THR A 43 -5.09 0.65 8.71
C THR A 43 -5.24 -0.43 7.64
N VAL A 44 -4.21 -1.23 7.43
CA VAL A 44 -4.25 -2.39 6.53
C VAL A 44 -4.00 -3.66 7.33
N HIS A 45 -4.98 -4.55 7.37
CA HIS A 45 -4.86 -5.84 8.03
C HIS A 45 -4.14 -6.84 7.13
N VAL A 46 -3.10 -7.48 7.67
CA VAL A 46 -2.45 -8.61 7.04
C VAL A 46 -3.08 -9.88 7.60
N ARG A 47 -3.78 -10.64 6.75
CA ARG A 47 -4.39 -11.92 7.16
C ARG A 47 -3.30 -12.87 7.68
N HIS A 48 -3.63 -13.65 8.70
CA HIS A 48 -2.80 -14.79 9.14
C HIS A 48 -2.86 -15.89 8.07
N GLY A 49 -1.71 -16.26 7.52
CA GLY A 49 -1.59 -17.32 6.51
C GLY A 49 -0.69 -16.91 5.35
N LYS A 50 -0.14 -17.91 4.65
CA LYS A 50 0.95 -17.88 3.63
C LYS A 50 0.81 -16.88 2.46
N GLY A 51 -0.24 -16.05 2.41
CA GLY A 51 -0.41 -15.03 1.39
C GLY A 51 0.61 -13.92 1.56
N THR A 52 1.76 -14.07 0.90
CA THR A 52 2.74 -13.00 0.71
C THR A 52 2.28 -12.00 -0.35
N GLU A 53 1.10 -12.18 -0.93
CA GLU A 53 0.60 -11.47 -2.11
C GLU A 53 -0.65 -10.66 -1.75
N PHE A 54 -0.65 -9.41 -2.20
CA PHE A 54 -1.70 -8.42 -2.00
C PHE A 54 -2.41 -8.22 -3.32
N PRO A 55 -3.64 -8.75 -3.48
CA PRO A 55 -4.31 -8.78 -4.77
C PRO A 55 -4.68 -7.37 -5.23
N PRO A 56 -4.80 -7.14 -6.55
CA PRO A 56 -5.12 -5.82 -7.12
C PRO A 56 -6.27 -5.05 -6.46
N PRO A 57 -7.41 -5.66 -6.09
CA PRO A 57 -8.50 -4.92 -5.46
C PRO A 57 -8.14 -4.38 -4.08
N LEU A 58 -7.28 -5.09 -3.33
CA LEU A 58 -6.78 -4.62 -2.04
C LEU A 58 -5.79 -3.47 -2.23
N VAL A 59 -4.88 -3.60 -3.20
CA VAL A 59 -3.92 -2.54 -3.53
C VAL A 59 -4.66 -1.27 -3.98
N GLU A 60 -5.70 -1.42 -4.78
CA GLU A 60 -6.56 -0.31 -5.22
C GLU A 60 -7.28 0.36 -4.05
N ALA A 61 -7.89 -0.40 -3.14
CA ALA A 61 -8.56 0.15 -1.97
C ALA A 61 -7.60 0.97 -1.10
N VAL A 62 -6.40 0.44 -0.85
CA VAL A 62 -5.38 1.13 -0.06
C VAL A 62 -4.80 2.34 -0.80
N ALA A 63 -4.64 2.27 -2.12
CA ALA A 63 -4.22 3.42 -2.92
C ALA A 63 -5.23 4.57 -2.82
N ARG A 64 -6.53 4.26 -2.83
CA ARG A 64 -7.59 5.27 -2.61
C ARG A 64 -7.50 5.91 -1.23
N ASP A 65 -7.30 5.13 -0.17
CA ASP A 65 -7.12 5.65 1.20
C ASP A 65 -5.87 6.55 1.33
N LEU A 66 -4.81 6.21 0.57
CA LEU A 66 -3.58 6.99 0.52
C LEU A 66 -3.66 8.23 -0.38
N GLY A 67 -4.73 8.40 -1.15
CA GLY A 67 -4.87 9.46 -2.14
C GLY A 67 -3.91 9.31 -3.32
N VAL A 68 -3.69 8.07 -3.76
CA VAL A 68 -2.78 7.69 -4.85
C VAL A 68 -3.60 7.32 -6.07
N THR A 69 -3.34 7.99 -7.19
CA THR A 69 -3.97 7.65 -8.47
C THR A 69 -3.33 6.39 -9.09
N LEU A 70 -4.04 5.78 -10.04
CA LEU A 70 -3.49 4.65 -10.80
C LEU A 70 -2.19 5.02 -11.54
N GLU A 71 -2.11 6.23 -12.10
CA GLU A 71 -0.92 6.70 -12.82
C GLU A 71 0.28 6.87 -11.90
N GLU A 72 0.09 7.46 -10.71
CA GLU A 72 1.14 7.56 -9.70
C GLU A 72 1.60 6.17 -9.22
N PHE A 73 0.66 5.25 -9.02
CA PHE A 73 0.98 3.88 -8.65
C PHE A 73 1.83 3.19 -9.74
N LEU A 74 1.41 3.27 -11.01
CA LEU A 74 2.14 2.64 -12.11
C LEU A 74 3.53 3.24 -12.30
N ALA A 75 3.65 4.57 -12.24
CA ALA A 75 4.94 5.26 -12.31
C ALA A 75 5.88 4.85 -11.16
N TRP A 76 5.34 4.68 -9.95
CA TRP A 76 6.10 4.17 -8.81
C TRP A 76 6.51 2.69 -8.99
N TYR A 77 5.60 1.86 -9.50
CA TYR A 77 5.81 0.44 -9.71
C TYR A 77 6.87 0.17 -10.78
N GLU A 78 6.83 0.90 -11.90
CA GLU A 78 7.78 0.77 -13.01
C GLU A 78 9.19 1.26 -12.64
N ARG A 79 9.32 2.31 -11.82
CA ARG A 79 10.64 2.80 -11.34
C ARG A 79 11.36 1.84 -10.39
N ARG A 80 10.66 0.87 -9.81
CA ARG A 80 11.23 -0.11 -8.87
C ARG A 80 11.56 -1.45 -9.50
N ARG A 81 11.21 -1.65 -10.78
CA ARG A 81 11.52 -2.84 -11.55
C ARG A 81 12.82 -2.66 -12.32
#